data_AF-A0A257RKC8-F1
#
_entry.id   AF-A0A257RKC8-F1
#
_cell.length_a   1.000
_cell.length_b   1.000
_cell.length_c   1.000
_cell.angle_alpha   90.00
_cell.angle_beta   90.00
_cell.angle_gamma   90.00
#
_symmetry.space_group_name_H-M   'P 1'
#
loop_
_entity.id
_entity.type
_entity.pdbx_description
1 polymer ?
#
loop_
_entity_poly.entity_id
_entity_poly.type
_entity_poly.pdbx_seq_one_letter_code
_entity_poly.pdbx_strand_id
1 'polypeptide(L)'
;LGFLLAGWVVYDAACRLLGANDLVLGIVIAVFVAVACYVSTHLFSAQAAFLIVGAMLGTIMSANVFFLIIPGQRKMVDALARGETPDPMPGKRGKQRSVHNTYFTLPVVFAMLSSHFSMLYGGSASWLNLWLAMIGGALIRQYFVLRHTGRQDWRLPAVAAALFVAVIILVAPAGDLSLPGPAQAGNAPIVKTAAIMPIVRQRCAACHAAHPRLMASAPAGLMFDTAAEVQQHAALIDQQAVQAKSMPPGNITHITKEERGEIGAWFRAGAK
;
A
#
# COMPACT_ATOMS: atom_id res chain seq x y z
N LEU A 1 0.96 9.76 13.73
CA LEU A 1 -0.23 10.45 14.29
C LEU A 1 -0.51 11.78 13.59
N GLY A 2 0.47 12.70 13.50
CA GLY A 2 0.27 13.99 12.81
C GLY A 2 -0.31 13.89 11.40
N PHE A 3 0.17 12.93 10.59
CA PHE A 3 -0.37 12.67 9.23
C PHE A 3 -1.87 12.32 9.22
N LEU A 4 -2.34 11.50 10.18
CA LEU A 4 -3.75 11.09 10.26
C LEU A 4 -4.65 12.27 10.66
N LEU A 5 -4.21 13.05 11.65
CA LEU A 5 -4.93 14.24 12.12
C LEU A 5 -5.00 15.31 11.03
N ALA A 6 -3.86 15.62 10.39
CA ALA A 6 -3.79 16.56 9.29
C ALA A 6 -4.69 16.10 8.13
N GLY A 7 -4.66 14.82 7.79
CA GLY A 7 -5.52 14.25 6.74
C GLY A 7 -7.01 14.45 7.01
N TRP A 8 -7.45 14.22 8.26
CA TRP A 8 -8.84 14.50 8.63
C TRP A 8 -9.20 15.98 8.58
N VAL A 9 -8.34 16.87 9.08
CA VAL A 9 -8.59 18.32 9.07
C VAL A 9 -8.70 18.86 7.63
N VAL A 10 -7.76 18.49 6.75
CA VAL A 10 -7.76 18.92 5.35
C VAL A 10 -9.02 18.40 4.63
N TYR A 11 -9.37 17.13 4.84
CA TYR A 11 -10.58 16.54 4.30
C TYR A 11 -11.86 17.22 4.82
N ASP A 12 -11.96 17.49 6.13
CA ASP A 12 -13.14 18.14 6.70
C ASP A 12 -13.29 19.57 6.20
N ALA A 13 -12.19 20.32 6.10
CA ALA A 13 -12.15 21.65 5.51
C ALA A 13 -12.62 21.64 4.05
N ALA A 14 -12.08 20.72 3.22
CA ALA A 14 -12.48 20.60 1.82
C ALA A 14 -13.99 20.34 1.66
N CYS A 15 -14.54 19.43 2.48
CA CYS A 15 -15.97 19.14 2.44
C CYS A 15 -16.85 20.29 2.94
N ARG A 16 -16.37 21.15 3.85
CA ARG A 16 -17.11 22.34 4.29
C ARG A 16 -17.08 23.44 3.22
N LEU A 17 -15.95 23.61 2.54
CA LEU A 17 -15.75 24.66 1.55
C LEU A 17 -16.38 24.32 0.19
N LEU A 18 -16.31 23.06 -0.22
CA LEU A 18 -16.73 22.60 -1.56
C LEU A 18 -17.96 21.68 -1.53
N GLY A 19 -18.58 21.52 -0.35
CA GLY A 19 -19.69 20.60 -0.11
C GLY A 19 -20.96 20.85 -0.90
N ALA A 20 -21.05 21.96 -1.65
CA ALA A 20 -22.17 22.28 -2.53
C ALA A 20 -22.08 21.59 -3.91
N ASN A 21 -20.88 21.20 -4.35
CA ASN A 21 -20.67 20.56 -5.65
C ASN A 21 -19.95 19.22 -5.48
N ASP A 22 -20.72 18.14 -5.51
CA ASP A 22 -20.23 16.78 -5.28
C ASP A 22 -19.16 16.34 -6.29
N LEU A 23 -19.23 16.81 -7.54
CA LEU A 23 -18.23 16.48 -8.56
C LEU A 23 -16.88 17.13 -8.25
N VAL A 24 -16.88 18.43 -7.96
CA VAL A 24 -15.67 19.17 -7.61
C VAL A 24 -15.07 18.61 -6.32
N LEU A 25 -15.90 18.34 -5.32
CA LEU A 25 -15.46 17.74 -4.07
C LEU A 25 -14.84 16.35 -4.28
N GLY A 26 -15.47 15.51 -5.11
CA GLY A 26 -14.93 14.20 -5.46
C GLY A 26 -13.56 14.27 -6.12
N ILE A 27 -13.36 15.19 -7.07
CA ILE A 27 -12.07 15.43 -7.73
C ILE A 27 -11.03 15.90 -6.71
N VAL A 28 -11.37 16.87 -5.86
CA VAL A 28 -10.45 17.39 -4.83
C VAL A 28 -10.05 16.30 -3.84
N ILE A 29 -10.98 15.45 -3.42
CA ILE A 29 -10.67 14.30 -2.55
C ILE A 29 -9.75 13.31 -3.28
N ALA A 30 -10.01 13.01 -4.55
CA ALA A 30 -9.17 12.10 -5.33
C ALA A 30 -7.72 12.61 -5.48
N VAL A 31 -7.56 13.91 -5.73
CA VAL A 31 -6.25 14.58 -5.77
C VAL A 31 -5.60 14.59 -4.39
N PHE A 32 -6.34 14.89 -3.33
CA PHE A 32 -5.85 14.84 -1.96
C PHE A 32 -5.31 13.45 -1.60
N VAL A 33 -6.03 12.39 -1.95
CA VAL A 33 -5.56 11.01 -1.75
C VAL A 33 -4.32 10.71 -2.59
N ALA A 34 -4.25 11.19 -3.84
CA ALA A 34 -3.05 11.06 -4.68
C ALA A 34 -1.81 11.69 -4.00
N VAL A 35 -1.97 12.92 -3.51
CA VAL A 35 -0.92 13.65 -2.79
C VAL A 35 -0.54 12.92 -1.51
N ALA A 36 -1.51 12.39 -0.76
CA ALA A 36 -1.24 11.60 0.44
C ALA A 36 -0.43 10.32 0.12
N CYS A 37 -0.76 9.59 -0.95
CA CYS A 37 0.02 8.45 -1.43
C CYS A 37 1.44 8.87 -1.82
N TYR A 38 1.60 9.96 -2.57
CA TYR A 38 2.91 10.47 -2.98
C TYR A 38 3.77 10.88 -1.77
N VAL A 39 3.24 11.74 -0.91
CA VAL A 39 3.96 12.24 0.28
C VAL A 39 4.32 11.09 1.22
N SER A 40 3.40 10.18 1.50
CA SER A 40 3.66 9.06 2.42
C SER A 40 4.76 8.12 1.92
N THR A 41 4.80 7.80 0.63
CA THR A 41 5.83 6.94 0.04
C THR A 41 7.21 7.59 -0.10
N HIS A 42 7.27 8.93 -0.04
CA HIS A 42 8.53 9.68 -0.04
C HIS A 42 9.03 9.99 1.38
N LEU A 43 8.13 10.01 2.37
CA LEU A 43 8.49 10.22 3.78
C LEU A 43 8.72 8.92 4.55
N PHE A 44 8.07 7.82 4.15
CA PHE A 44 8.12 6.53 4.82
C PHE A 44 8.49 5.42 3.84
N SER A 45 8.85 4.25 4.36
CA SER A 45 9.00 3.06 3.51
C SER A 45 7.68 2.77 2.78
N ALA A 46 7.75 2.30 1.53
CA ALA A 46 6.55 2.04 0.72
C ALA A 46 5.52 1.14 1.42
N GLN A 47 5.99 0.10 2.12
CA GLN A 47 5.13 -0.77 2.93
C GLN A 47 4.40 0.00 4.05
N ALA A 48 5.12 0.83 4.81
CA ALA A 48 4.51 1.63 5.86
C ALA A 48 3.57 2.69 5.29
N ALA A 49 3.93 3.31 4.16
CA ALA A 49 3.14 4.33 3.49
C ALA A 49 1.73 3.83 3.15
N PHE A 50 1.60 2.63 2.59
CA PHE A 50 0.28 2.06 2.26
C PHE A 50 -0.59 1.92 3.51
N LEU A 51 -0.03 1.38 4.60
CA LEU A 51 -0.74 1.26 5.87
C LEU A 51 -1.12 2.63 6.46
N ILE A 52 -0.23 3.62 6.35
CA ILE A 52 -0.46 4.99 6.83
C ILE A 52 -1.60 5.67 6.03
N VAL A 53 -1.64 5.54 4.71
CA VAL A 53 -2.73 6.07 3.88
C VAL A 53 -4.05 5.36 4.20
N GLY A 54 -4.03 4.03 4.32
CA GLY A 54 -5.20 3.25 4.76
C GLY A 54 -5.70 3.72 6.12
N ALA A 55 -4.79 3.93 7.08
CA ALA A 55 -5.12 4.40 8.43
C ALA A 55 -5.68 5.82 8.40
N MET A 56 -5.18 6.69 7.52
CA MET A 56 -5.68 8.06 7.35
C MET A 56 -7.13 8.04 6.86
N LEU A 57 -7.41 7.28 5.81
CA LEU A 57 -8.76 7.12 5.28
C LEU A 57 -9.70 6.47 6.33
N GLY A 58 -9.23 5.44 7.03
CA GLY A 58 -9.99 4.83 8.15
C GLY A 58 -10.28 5.82 9.27
N THR A 59 -9.31 6.65 9.64
CA THR A 59 -9.49 7.73 10.64
C THR A 59 -10.54 8.73 10.17
N ILE A 60 -10.48 9.16 8.91
CA ILE A 60 -11.49 10.02 8.29
C ILE A 60 -12.88 9.37 8.39
N MET A 61 -13.00 8.08 8.08
CA MET A 61 -14.26 7.35 8.15
C MET A 61 -14.84 7.32 9.57
N SER A 62 -14.02 6.99 10.57
CA SER A 62 -14.42 6.98 11.98
C SER A 62 -14.80 8.38 12.47
N ALA A 63 -14.02 9.41 12.12
CA ALA A 63 -14.29 10.78 12.51
C ALA A 63 -15.58 11.33 11.87
N ASN A 64 -15.85 10.98 10.62
CA ASN A 64 -17.13 11.26 9.96
C ASN A 64 -18.32 10.72 10.76
N VAL A 65 -18.21 9.49 11.24
CA VAL A 65 -19.27 8.86 12.03
C VAL A 65 -19.42 9.54 13.39
N PHE A 66 -18.32 9.70 14.10
CA PHE A 66 -18.33 10.17 15.49
C PHE A 66 -18.70 11.66 15.62
N PHE A 67 -18.16 12.53 14.77
CA PHE A 67 -18.34 13.98 14.90
C PHE A 67 -19.50 14.55 14.07
N LEU A 68 -19.92 13.89 12.98
CA LEU A 68 -20.90 14.45 12.05
C LEU A 68 -22.18 13.60 11.97
N ILE A 69 -22.06 12.29 11.71
CA ILE A 69 -23.22 11.44 11.43
C ILE A 69 -24.03 11.17 12.70
N ILE A 70 -23.43 10.58 13.75
CA ILE A 70 -24.16 10.21 14.98
C ILE A 70 -24.76 11.46 15.65
N PRO A 71 -24.02 12.57 15.87
CA PRO A 71 -24.60 13.75 16.50
C PRO A 71 -25.71 14.37 15.64
N GLY A 72 -25.56 14.37 14.31
CA GLY A 72 -26.58 14.89 13.40
C GLY A 72 -27.86 14.06 13.41
N GLN A 73 -27.72 12.73 13.39
CA GLN A 73 -28.86 11.81 13.49
C GLN A 73 -29.59 11.94 14.82
N ARG A 74 -28.86 12.04 15.95
CA ARG A 74 -29.48 12.26 17.27
C ARG A 74 -30.32 13.53 17.30
N LYS A 75 -29.77 14.67 16.84
CA LYS A 75 -30.51 15.94 16.77
C LYS A 75 -31.80 15.84 15.95
N MET A 76 -31.77 15.12 14.82
CA MET A 76 -32.96 14.92 13.99
C MET A 76 -34.01 14.05 14.69
N VAL A 77 -33.59 12.96 15.34
CA VAL A 77 -34.51 12.09 16.11
C VAL A 77 -35.12 12.84 17.28
N ASP A 78 -34.33 13.64 18.00
CA ASP A 78 -34.81 14.43 19.14
C ASP A 78 -35.84 15.48 18.71
N ALA A 79 -35.66 16.12 17.56
CA ALA A 79 -36.64 17.07 17.00
C ALA A 79 -37.96 16.37 16.62
N LEU A 80 -37.88 15.21 15.95
CA LEU A 80 -39.07 14.41 15.64
C LEU A 80 -39.80 13.95 16.90
N ALA A 81 -39.07 13.56 17.95
CA ALA A 81 -39.65 13.16 19.22
C ALA A 81 -40.39 14.31 19.94
N ARG A 82 -40.00 15.57 19.69
CA ARG A 82 -40.71 16.78 20.15
C ARG A 82 -41.85 17.22 19.24
N GLY A 83 -42.12 16.50 18.14
CA GLY A 83 -43.12 16.91 17.14
C GLY A 83 -42.69 18.11 16.30
N GLU A 84 -41.41 18.50 16.34
CA GLU A 84 -40.85 19.59 15.55
C GLU A 84 -40.47 19.09 14.15
N THR A 85 -40.44 19.98 13.17
CA THR A 85 -39.86 19.70 11.85
C THR A 85 -38.32 19.71 11.94
N PRO A 86 -37.62 18.59 11.67
CA PRO A 86 -36.17 18.56 11.82
C PRO A 86 -35.45 19.43 10.80
N ASP A 87 -34.41 20.14 11.24
CA ASP A 87 -33.47 20.79 10.32
C ASP A 87 -32.86 19.75 9.36
N PRO A 88 -32.97 19.93 8.03
CA PRO A 88 -32.42 18.99 7.06
C PRO A 88 -30.88 19.05 6.95
N MET A 89 -30.23 20.11 7.43
CA MET A 89 -28.78 20.32 7.22
C MET A 89 -27.89 19.25 7.86
N PRO A 90 -28.10 18.84 9.13
CA PRO A 90 -27.36 17.73 9.72
C PRO A 90 -27.49 16.42 8.93
N GLY A 91 -28.69 16.13 8.43
CA GLY A 91 -28.97 14.95 7.60
C GLY A 91 -28.25 14.99 6.25
N LYS A 92 -28.28 16.14 5.55
CA LYS A 92 -27.55 16.33 4.29
C LYS A 92 -26.05 16.15 4.47
N ARG A 93 -25.47 16.76 5.51
CA ARG A 93 -24.04 16.62 5.84
C ARG A 93 -23.69 15.17 6.20
N GLY A 94 -24.52 14.52 7.02
CA GLY A 94 -24.35 13.11 7.37
C GLY A 94 -24.39 12.19 6.15
N LYS A 95 -25.32 12.42 5.23
CA LYS A 95 -25.42 11.69 3.95
C LYS A 95 -24.14 11.84 3.12
N GLN A 96 -23.65 13.06 2.93
CA GLN A 96 -22.41 13.31 2.18
C GLN A 96 -21.23 12.52 2.76
N ARG A 97 -21.06 12.54 4.09
CA ARG A 97 -19.97 11.80 4.75
C ARG A 97 -20.14 10.29 4.68
N SER A 98 -21.37 9.79 4.77
CA SER A 98 -21.68 8.36 4.60
C SER A 98 -21.39 7.87 3.17
N VAL A 99 -21.67 8.70 2.17
CA VAL A 99 -21.30 8.45 0.77
C VAL A 99 -19.78 8.34 0.65
N HIS A 100 -19.01 9.29 1.19
CA HIS A 100 -17.55 9.20 1.16
C HIS A 100 -17.02 7.93 1.85
N ASN A 101 -17.54 7.60 3.03
CA ASN A 101 -17.17 6.36 3.74
C ASN A 101 -17.43 5.12 2.87
N THR A 102 -18.54 5.12 2.15
CA THR A 102 -18.90 4.05 1.21
C THR A 102 -17.83 3.84 0.14
N TYR A 103 -17.29 4.91 -0.47
CA TYR A 103 -16.22 4.78 -1.47
C TYR A 103 -14.85 4.52 -0.87
N PHE A 104 -14.58 4.93 0.36
CA PHE A 104 -13.31 4.69 1.04
C PHE A 104 -13.14 3.24 1.51
N THR A 105 -14.22 2.47 1.71
CA THR A 105 -14.14 1.10 2.23
C THR A 105 -13.19 0.20 1.44
N LEU A 106 -13.36 0.09 0.12
CA LEU A 106 -12.50 -0.79 -0.70
C LEU A 106 -11.03 -0.30 -0.76
N PRO A 107 -10.76 1.00 -0.98
CA PRO A 107 -9.42 1.59 -0.82
C PRO A 107 -8.75 1.27 0.53
N VAL A 108 -9.47 1.45 1.64
CA VAL A 108 -8.94 1.19 3.00
C VAL A 108 -8.60 -0.27 3.19
N VAL A 109 -9.51 -1.18 2.83
CA VAL A 109 -9.29 -2.62 2.95
C VAL A 109 -8.09 -3.04 2.12
N PHE A 110 -7.99 -2.57 0.87
CA PHE A 110 -6.85 -2.84 0.01
C PHE A 110 -5.54 -2.35 0.63
N ALA A 111 -5.51 -1.11 1.11
CA ALA A 111 -4.32 -0.54 1.73
C ALA A 111 -3.88 -1.31 2.97
N MET A 112 -4.82 -1.78 3.80
CA MET A 112 -4.53 -2.57 5.00
C MET A 112 -4.06 -3.99 4.69
N LEU A 113 -4.62 -4.62 3.65
CA LEU A 113 -4.21 -5.96 3.20
C LEU A 113 -2.98 -5.94 2.30
N SER A 114 -2.47 -4.75 1.94
CA SER A 114 -1.34 -4.61 1.03
C SER A 114 -0.08 -5.35 1.52
N SER A 115 0.06 -5.58 2.83
CA SER A 115 1.21 -6.27 3.43
C SER A 115 1.38 -7.70 2.92
N HIS A 116 0.30 -8.30 2.41
CA HIS A 116 0.31 -9.61 1.78
C HIS A 116 0.78 -9.60 0.32
N PHE A 117 0.94 -8.41 -0.27
CA PHE A 117 1.27 -8.20 -1.67
C PHE A 117 2.54 -7.36 -1.79
N SER A 118 3.67 -7.89 -1.27
CA SER A 118 4.96 -7.18 -1.21
C SER A 118 5.45 -6.62 -2.55
N MET A 119 5.04 -7.29 -3.64
CA MET A 119 5.22 -6.87 -5.01
C MET A 119 4.80 -5.40 -5.23
N LEU A 120 3.68 -4.95 -4.66
CA LEU A 120 3.14 -3.59 -4.86
C LEU A 120 4.03 -2.46 -4.35
N TYR A 121 4.95 -2.76 -3.43
CA TYR A 121 5.86 -1.79 -2.82
C TYR A 121 7.14 -1.59 -3.61
N GLY A 122 7.42 -2.47 -4.58
CA GLY A 122 8.63 -2.42 -5.39
C GLY A 122 8.66 -1.20 -6.31
N GLY A 123 9.83 -0.57 -6.43
CA GLY A 123 10.09 0.50 -7.39
C GLY A 123 9.77 1.92 -6.91
N SER A 124 10.22 2.91 -7.68
CA SER A 124 10.06 4.34 -7.38
C SER A 124 8.63 4.86 -7.55
N ALA A 125 7.76 4.10 -8.23
CA ALA A 125 6.38 4.46 -8.53
C ALA A 125 5.34 3.75 -7.63
N SER A 126 5.74 3.23 -6.46
CA SER A 126 4.84 2.50 -5.54
C SER A 126 3.61 3.31 -5.11
N TRP A 127 3.71 4.64 -5.03
CA TRP A 127 2.59 5.54 -4.76
C TRP A 127 1.50 5.50 -5.83
N LEU A 128 1.90 5.34 -7.10
CA LEU A 128 1.00 5.24 -8.23
C LEU A 128 0.23 3.93 -8.16
N ASN A 129 0.91 2.82 -7.83
CA ASN A 129 0.26 1.52 -7.64
C ASN A 129 -0.86 1.60 -6.59
N LEU A 130 -0.57 2.23 -5.44
CA LEU A 130 -1.57 2.44 -4.39
C LEU A 130 -2.74 3.27 -4.91
N TRP A 131 -2.46 4.43 -5.51
CA TRP A 131 -3.49 5.35 -5.95
C TRP A 131 -4.40 4.76 -7.03
N LEU A 132 -3.82 4.08 -8.03
CA LEU A 132 -4.60 3.41 -9.08
C LEU A 132 -5.48 2.29 -8.51
N ALA A 133 -4.96 1.49 -7.57
CA ALA A 133 -5.74 0.46 -6.91
C ALA A 133 -6.89 1.04 -6.08
N MET A 134 -6.68 2.18 -5.42
CA MET A 134 -7.75 2.91 -4.70
C MET A 134 -8.83 3.42 -5.66
N ILE A 135 -8.46 3.99 -6.81
CA ILE A 135 -9.42 4.40 -7.84
C ILE A 135 -10.20 3.17 -8.35
N GLY A 136 -9.51 2.06 -8.65
CA GLY A 136 -10.14 0.81 -9.06
C GLY A 136 -11.17 0.31 -8.04
N GLY A 137 -10.81 0.32 -6.75
CA GLY A 137 -11.72 0.00 -5.65
C GLY A 137 -12.95 0.93 -5.60
N ALA A 138 -12.75 2.24 -5.74
CA ALA A 138 -13.85 3.21 -5.76
C ALA A 138 -14.78 3.01 -6.98
N LEU A 139 -14.24 2.69 -8.16
CA LEU A 139 -15.02 2.40 -9.37
C LEU A 139 -15.82 1.10 -9.26
N ILE A 140 -15.23 0.06 -8.66
CA ILE A 140 -15.97 -1.18 -8.35
C ILE A 140 -17.11 -0.86 -7.39
N ARG A 141 -16.87 -0.04 -6.36
CA ARG A 141 -17.94 0.38 -5.45
C ARG A 141 -19.02 1.16 -6.18
N GLN A 142 -18.65 2.08 -7.08
CA GLN A 142 -19.60 2.85 -7.89
C GLN A 142 -20.51 1.93 -8.70
N TYR A 143 -19.94 0.90 -9.33
CA TYR A 143 -20.71 -0.09 -10.09
C TYR A 143 -21.75 -0.78 -9.20
N PHE A 144 -21.34 -1.27 -8.02
CA PHE A 144 -22.28 -1.91 -7.11
C PHE A 144 -23.35 -0.95 -6.61
N VAL A 145 -23.00 0.31 -6.29
CA VAL A 145 -23.98 1.33 -5.89
C VAL A 145 -25.03 1.54 -6.99
N LEU A 146 -24.61 1.73 -8.24
CA LEU A 146 -25.54 1.89 -9.37
C LEU A 146 -26.37 0.64 -9.61
N ARG A 147 -25.78 -0.56 -9.46
CA ARG A 147 -26.48 -1.84 -9.63
C ARG A 147 -27.64 -2.00 -8.66
N HIS A 148 -27.49 -1.57 -7.40
CA HIS A 148 -28.59 -1.59 -6.42
C HIS A 148 -29.74 -0.63 -6.80
N THR A 149 -29.47 0.37 -7.63
CA THR A 149 -30.49 1.29 -8.18
C THR A 149 -31.05 0.85 -9.54
N GLY A 150 -30.72 -0.36 -10.00
CA GLY A 150 -31.17 -0.92 -11.28
C GLY A 150 -30.36 -0.47 -12.51
N ARG A 151 -29.29 0.32 -12.34
CA ARG A 151 -28.41 0.77 -13.43
C ARG A 151 -27.15 -0.09 -13.49
N GLN A 152 -26.89 -0.73 -14.63
CA GLN A 152 -25.72 -1.57 -14.84
C GLN A 152 -24.75 -0.92 -15.84
N ASP A 153 -23.86 -0.05 -15.35
CA ASP A 153 -22.81 0.55 -16.18
C ASP A 153 -21.53 -0.30 -16.14
N TRP A 154 -21.41 -1.23 -17.09
CA TRP A 154 -20.25 -2.12 -17.22
C TRP A 154 -18.94 -1.39 -17.58
N ARG A 155 -18.98 -0.11 -17.95
CA ARG A 155 -17.77 0.68 -18.21
C ARG A 155 -16.95 0.85 -16.94
N LEU A 156 -17.59 0.98 -15.78
CA LEU A 156 -16.93 1.17 -14.49
C LEU A 156 -16.03 0.00 -14.08
N PRO A 157 -16.52 -1.26 -14.01
CA PRO A 157 -15.65 -2.39 -13.72
C PRO A 157 -14.65 -2.67 -14.83
N ALA A 158 -14.95 -2.35 -16.11
CA ALA A 158 -13.98 -2.45 -17.19
C ALA A 158 -12.80 -1.48 -17.00
N VAL A 159 -13.07 -0.22 -16.65
CA VAL A 159 -12.02 0.76 -16.31
C VAL A 159 -11.24 0.30 -15.09
N ALA A 160 -11.92 -0.18 -14.03
CA ALA A 160 -11.24 -0.72 -12.85
C ALA A 160 -10.31 -1.89 -13.21
N ALA A 161 -10.76 -2.82 -14.05
CA ALA A 161 -9.94 -3.94 -14.54
C ALA A 161 -8.72 -3.44 -15.32
N ALA A 162 -8.89 -2.46 -16.21
CA ALA A 162 -7.78 -1.84 -16.93
C ALA A 162 -6.77 -1.18 -15.98
N LEU A 163 -7.22 -0.52 -14.91
CA LEU A 163 -6.35 0.05 -13.88
C LEU A 163 -5.57 -1.04 -13.13
N PHE A 164 -6.20 -2.17 -12.77
CA PHE A 164 -5.50 -3.28 -12.13
C PHE A 164 -4.48 -3.94 -13.07
N VAL A 165 -4.80 -4.08 -14.35
CA VAL A 165 -3.84 -4.55 -15.37
C VAL A 165 -2.67 -3.57 -15.48
N ALA A 166 -2.91 -2.26 -15.48
CA ALA A 166 -1.85 -1.25 -15.47
C ALA A 166 -0.95 -1.40 -14.24
N VAL A 167 -1.51 -1.62 -13.04
CA VAL A 167 -0.72 -1.90 -11.83
C VAL A 167 0.09 -3.18 -11.98
N ILE A 168 -0.49 -4.26 -12.52
CA ILE A 168 0.25 -5.51 -12.78
C ILE A 168 1.44 -5.26 -13.71
N ILE A 169 1.25 -4.50 -14.78
CA ILE A 169 2.32 -4.15 -15.74
C ILE A 169 3.40 -3.30 -15.07
N LEU A 170 3.02 -2.29 -14.28
CA LEU A 170 3.95 -1.40 -13.59
C LEU A 170 4.82 -2.13 -12.56
N VAL A 171 4.29 -3.20 -11.99
CA VAL A 171 4.93 -3.94 -10.91
C VAL A 171 5.56 -5.24 -11.40
N ALA A 172 5.22 -5.69 -12.61
CA ALA A 172 5.86 -6.82 -13.24
C ALA A 172 7.38 -6.63 -13.15
N PRO A 173 8.12 -7.64 -12.67
CA PRO A 173 9.58 -7.55 -12.68
C PRO A 173 9.97 -7.23 -14.12
N ALA A 174 10.82 -6.21 -14.29
CA ALA A 174 11.59 -6.07 -15.51
C ALA A 174 12.48 -7.30 -15.58
N GLY A 175 11.91 -8.41 -16.04
CA GLY A 175 12.70 -9.52 -16.52
C GLY A 175 13.60 -8.90 -17.56
N ASP A 176 14.89 -9.12 -17.42
CA ASP A 176 15.75 -9.10 -18.59
C ASP A 176 15.04 -10.00 -19.62
N LEU A 177 14.38 -9.39 -20.60
CA LEU A 177 13.87 -10.05 -21.80
C LEU A 177 15.04 -10.50 -22.69
N SER A 178 16.26 -10.50 -22.16
CA SER A 178 17.28 -11.46 -22.52
C SER A 178 16.62 -12.84 -22.52
N LEU A 179 16.23 -13.27 -23.72
CA LEU A 179 15.99 -14.66 -24.05
C LEU A 179 17.03 -15.48 -23.26
N PRO A 180 16.67 -16.63 -22.66
CA PRO A 180 17.68 -17.53 -22.14
C PRO A 180 18.56 -17.92 -23.33
N GLY A 181 19.63 -17.16 -23.54
CA GLY A 181 20.77 -17.60 -24.31
C GLY A 181 21.20 -18.91 -23.67
N PRO A 182 21.57 -19.92 -24.48
CA PRO A 182 21.88 -21.25 -23.97
C PRO A 182 22.75 -21.10 -22.73
N ALA A 183 22.25 -21.61 -21.61
CA ALA A 183 22.89 -21.47 -20.32
C ALA A 183 24.36 -21.87 -20.50
N GLN A 184 25.27 -20.89 -20.47
CA GLN A 184 26.69 -21.18 -20.31
C GLN A 184 26.89 -21.55 -18.84
N ALA A 185 26.37 -22.71 -18.47
CA ALA A 185 26.84 -23.48 -17.34
C ALA A 185 28.27 -23.91 -17.67
N GLY A 186 29.24 -23.03 -17.42
CA GLY A 186 30.63 -23.30 -17.76
C GLY A 186 31.64 -22.33 -17.18
N ASN A 187 31.42 -21.01 -17.28
CA ASN A 187 32.50 -20.04 -17.04
C ASN A 187 32.13 -18.81 -16.18
N ALA A 188 30.98 -18.79 -15.52
CA ALA A 188 30.73 -17.75 -14.51
C ALA A 188 31.64 -18.02 -13.29
N PRO A 189 32.39 -17.02 -12.77
CA PRO A 189 33.20 -17.22 -11.57
C PRO A 189 32.31 -17.71 -10.43
N ILE A 190 32.70 -18.83 -9.81
CA ILE A 190 31.97 -19.42 -8.69
C ILE A 190 32.09 -18.46 -7.51
N VAL A 191 31.07 -17.63 -7.29
CA VAL A 191 30.96 -16.83 -6.08
C VAL A 191 30.59 -17.78 -4.95
N LYS A 192 31.50 -17.98 -4.00
CA LYS A 192 31.27 -18.84 -2.84
C LYS A 192 30.41 -18.10 -1.80
N THR A 193 29.63 -18.83 -1.00
CA THR A 193 28.82 -18.27 0.10
C THR A 193 29.67 -17.41 1.05
N ALA A 194 30.92 -17.82 1.30
CA ALA A 194 31.86 -17.04 2.12
C ALA A 194 32.06 -15.60 1.62
N ALA A 195 31.94 -15.34 0.32
CA ALA A 195 32.10 -14.01 -0.27
C ALA A 195 30.92 -13.08 0.06
N ILE A 196 29.69 -13.61 0.14
CA ILE A 196 28.49 -12.80 0.45
C ILE A 196 28.18 -12.71 1.95
N MET A 197 28.76 -13.57 2.79
CA MET A 197 28.50 -13.57 4.24
C MET A 197 28.75 -12.20 4.92
N PRO A 198 29.78 -11.41 4.56
CA PRO A 198 29.94 -10.06 5.10
C PRO A 198 28.74 -9.15 4.79
N ILE A 199 28.23 -9.21 3.55
CA ILE A 199 27.05 -8.46 3.12
C ILE A 199 25.83 -8.91 3.93
N VAL A 200 25.59 -10.23 4.04
CA VAL A 200 24.46 -10.77 4.78
C VAL A 200 24.52 -10.37 6.27
N ARG A 201 25.69 -10.45 6.90
CA ARG A 201 25.86 -10.02 8.29
C ARG A 201 25.61 -8.53 8.49
N GLN A 202 26.09 -7.70 7.58
CA GLN A 202 25.95 -6.24 7.71
C GLN A 202 24.54 -5.75 7.35
N ARG A 203 23.87 -6.40 6.39
CA ARG A 203 22.61 -5.91 5.83
C ARG A 203 21.38 -6.66 6.33
N CYS A 204 21.51 -7.93 6.72
CA CYS A 204 20.37 -8.80 7.05
C CYS A 204 20.32 -9.21 8.53
N ALA A 205 21.47 -9.48 9.16
CA ALA A 205 21.53 -10.02 10.53
C ALA A 205 21.03 -9.06 11.62
N ALA A 206 20.84 -7.77 11.31
CA ALA A 206 20.19 -6.83 12.22
C ALA A 206 18.74 -7.24 12.56
N CYS A 207 18.08 -7.95 11.64
CA CYS A 207 16.72 -8.50 11.80
C CYS A 207 16.69 -10.03 11.77
N HIS A 208 17.53 -10.67 10.96
CA HIS A 208 17.53 -12.11 10.69
C HIS A 208 18.72 -12.82 11.36
N ALA A 209 18.73 -12.84 12.68
CA ALA A 209 19.74 -13.51 13.51
C ALA A 209 19.08 -14.20 14.71
N ALA A 210 19.81 -15.09 15.37
CA ALA A 210 19.39 -15.71 16.63
C ALA A 210 19.09 -14.67 17.71
N HIS A 211 19.86 -13.58 17.71
CA HIS A 211 19.66 -12.42 18.59
C HIS A 211 19.63 -11.12 17.76
N PRO A 212 18.50 -10.79 17.11
CA PRO A 212 18.37 -9.57 16.32
C PRO A 212 18.48 -8.33 17.19
N ARG A 213 18.98 -7.24 16.61
CA ARG A 213 19.11 -5.94 17.31
C ARG A 213 17.93 -5.02 17.07
N LEU A 214 17.23 -5.18 15.95
CA LEU A 214 16.13 -4.30 15.53
C LEU A 214 14.74 -4.90 15.75
N MET A 215 14.66 -6.17 16.16
CA MET A 215 13.42 -6.91 16.36
C MET A 215 13.55 -7.80 17.61
N ALA A 216 12.44 -8.13 18.25
CA ALA A 216 12.44 -9.06 19.40
C ALA A 216 12.81 -10.50 19.00
N SER A 217 12.50 -10.88 17.76
CA SER A 217 12.84 -12.17 17.17
C SER A 217 12.98 -12.06 15.66
N ALA A 218 13.65 -13.05 15.06
CA ALA A 218 13.83 -13.10 13.61
C ALA A 218 12.49 -13.24 12.88
N PRO A 219 12.14 -12.33 11.94
CA PRO A 219 10.90 -12.44 11.19
C PRO A 219 10.79 -13.78 10.46
N ALA A 220 9.61 -14.40 10.55
CA ALA A 220 9.33 -15.73 9.99
C ALA A 220 10.27 -16.85 10.47
N GLY A 221 11.03 -16.65 11.56
CA GLY A 221 12.01 -17.61 12.06
C GLY A 221 13.26 -17.76 11.19
N LEU A 222 13.48 -16.85 10.22
CA LEU A 222 14.61 -16.92 9.30
C LEU A 222 15.85 -16.28 9.92
N MET A 223 16.87 -17.09 10.21
CA MET A 223 18.16 -16.66 10.75
C MET A 223 19.24 -16.83 9.69
N PHE A 224 20.22 -15.92 9.65
CA PHE A 224 21.30 -15.91 8.66
C PHE A 224 22.68 -15.77 9.35
N ASP A 225 22.85 -16.40 10.52
CA ASP A 225 24.08 -16.34 11.31
C ASP A 225 25.20 -17.17 10.68
N THR A 226 24.82 -18.28 10.05
CA THR A 226 25.72 -19.26 9.44
C THR A 226 25.57 -19.35 7.92
N ALA A 227 26.63 -19.80 7.25
CA ALA A 227 26.60 -20.02 5.79
C ALA A 227 25.55 -21.08 5.39
N ALA A 228 25.35 -22.11 6.22
CA ALA A 228 24.37 -23.16 5.95
C ALA A 228 22.94 -22.62 5.93
N GLU A 229 22.58 -21.75 6.87
CA GLU A 229 21.26 -21.11 6.91
C GLU A 229 21.05 -20.19 5.70
N VAL A 230 22.07 -19.43 5.31
CA VAL A 230 22.03 -18.56 4.11
C VAL A 230 21.82 -19.39 2.84
N GLN A 231 22.54 -20.50 2.69
CA GLN A 231 22.37 -21.41 1.55
C GLN A 231 20.97 -22.05 1.53
N GLN A 232 20.48 -22.50 2.69
CA GLN A 232 19.16 -23.11 2.83
C GLN A 232 18.04 -22.15 2.36
N HIS A 233 18.23 -20.85 2.55
CA HIS A 233 17.26 -19.82 2.20
C HIS A 233 17.64 -19.00 0.96
N ALA A 234 18.58 -19.48 0.14
CA ALA A 234 19.13 -18.74 -1.00
C ALA A 234 18.08 -18.18 -1.96
N ALA A 235 17.06 -18.99 -2.30
CA ALA A 235 15.98 -18.57 -3.20
C ALA A 235 15.14 -17.42 -2.63
N LEU A 236 14.86 -17.44 -1.31
CA LEU A 236 14.13 -16.37 -0.64
C LEU A 236 14.98 -15.10 -0.54
N ILE A 237 16.29 -15.25 -0.29
CA ILE A 237 17.23 -14.13 -0.24
C ILE A 237 17.32 -13.45 -1.61
N ASP A 238 17.46 -14.20 -2.71
CA ASP A 238 17.44 -13.62 -4.07
C ASP A 238 16.10 -12.93 -4.35
N GLN A 239 14.98 -13.60 -4.08
CA GLN A 239 13.66 -13.04 -4.35
C GLN A 239 13.42 -11.71 -3.60
N GLN A 240 13.73 -11.64 -2.31
CA GLN A 240 13.41 -10.48 -1.48
C GLN A 240 14.48 -9.38 -1.57
N ALA A 241 15.77 -9.76 -1.56
CA ALA A 241 16.88 -8.82 -1.53
C ALA A 241 17.45 -8.49 -2.91
N VAL A 242 17.17 -9.24 -3.97
CA VAL A 242 17.70 -8.93 -5.32
C VAL A 242 16.57 -8.54 -6.25
N GLN A 243 15.57 -9.40 -6.40
CA GLN A 243 14.48 -9.21 -7.36
C GLN A 243 13.48 -8.14 -6.89
N ALA A 244 12.83 -8.37 -5.75
CA ALA A 244 11.79 -7.49 -5.22
C ALA A 244 12.36 -6.22 -4.57
N LYS A 245 13.62 -6.27 -4.13
CA LYS A 245 14.28 -5.19 -3.36
C LYS A 245 13.47 -4.74 -2.14
N SER A 246 12.63 -5.64 -1.62
CA SER A 246 11.77 -5.43 -0.45
C SER A 246 12.57 -5.48 0.85
N MET A 247 13.66 -6.24 0.85
CA MET A 247 14.55 -6.39 1.99
C MET A 247 15.89 -5.71 1.73
N PRO A 248 16.47 -5.05 2.75
CA PRO A 248 15.86 -4.70 4.05
C PRO A 248 14.74 -3.66 3.89
N PRO A 249 13.70 -3.64 4.75
CA PRO A 249 12.53 -2.79 4.56
C PRO A 249 12.93 -1.31 4.50
N GLY A 250 12.51 -0.60 3.46
CA GLY A 250 12.88 0.80 3.25
C GLY A 250 14.39 1.04 3.10
N ASN A 251 15.17 -0.01 2.80
CA ASN A 251 16.63 0.01 2.74
C ASN A 251 17.32 0.59 4.00
N ILE A 252 16.78 0.30 5.19
CA ILE A 252 17.30 0.84 6.47
C ILE A 252 18.77 0.51 6.77
N THR A 253 19.31 -0.57 6.19
CA THR A 253 20.73 -0.92 6.36
C THR A 253 21.58 -0.44 5.19
N HIS A 254 21.02 0.32 4.24
CA HIS A 254 21.70 0.90 3.09
C HIS A 254 22.44 -0.13 2.22
N ILE A 255 21.81 -1.27 1.93
CA ILE A 255 22.37 -2.21 0.94
C ILE A 255 22.39 -1.55 -0.45
N THR A 256 23.52 -1.67 -1.12
CA THR A 256 23.85 -1.04 -2.41
C THR A 256 23.39 -1.90 -3.59
N LYS A 257 23.43 -1.35 -4.81
CA LYS A 257 23.07 -2.12 -6.02
C LYS A 257 24.12 -3.19 -6.30
N GLU A 258 25.38 -2.86 -6.02
CA GLU A 258 26.55 -3.71 -6.19
C GLU A 258 26.45 -4.93 -5.27
N GLU A 259 26.18 -4.72 -3.98
CA GLU A 259 25.96 -5.81 -3.01
C GLU A 259 24.79 -6.72 -3.40
N ARG A 260 23.68 -6.16 -3.91
CA ARG A 260 22.55 -6.96 -4.43
C ARG A 260 22.97 -7.74 -5.68
N GLY A 261 23.82 -7.16 -6.53
CA GLY A 261 24.40 -7.81 -7.70
C GLY A 261 25.25 -9.02 -7.33
N GLU A 262 26.08 -8.91 -6.29
CA GLU A 262 26.89 -10.01 -5.76
C GLU A 262 26.04 -11.16 -5.21
N ILE A 263 24.99 -10.84 -4.44
CA ILE A 263 24.03 -11.84 -3.95
C ILE A 263 23.35 -12.55 -5.13
N GLY A 264 22.90 -11.80 -6.14
CA GLY A 264 22.28 -12.39 -7.33
C GLY A 264 23.23 -13.26 -8.15
N ALA A 265 24.50 -12.88 -8.24
CA ALA A 265 25.53 -13.67 -8.90
C ALA A 265 25.82 -14.97 -8.14
N TRP A 266 25.91 -14.91 -6.80
CA TRP A 266 26.02 -16.08 -5.94
C TRP A 266 24.84 -17.05 -6.10
N PHE A 267 23.62 -16.54 -6.14
CA PHE A 267 22.43 -17.37 -6.34
C PHE A 267 22.47 -18.06 -7.71
N ARG A 268 22.78 -17.32 -8.79
CA ARG A 268 22.91 -17.88 -10.15
C ARG A 268 24.07 -18.88 -10.28
N ALA A 269 25.12 -18.74 -9.47
CA ALA A 269 26.24 -19.69 -9.39
C ALA A 269 25.91 -20.99 -8.61
N GLY A 270 24.66 -21.13 -8.15
CA GLY A 270 24.17 -22.33 -7.48
C GLY A 270 24.19 -22.26 -5.95
N ALA A 271 24.39 -21.06 -5.38
CA ALA A 271 24.32 -20.81 -3.93
C ALA A 271 25.20 -21.75 -3.08
N LYS A 272 26.45 -21.93 -3.49
CA LYS A 272 27.45 -22.77 -2.81
C LYS A 272 28.48 -21.92 -2.10
#